data_AF-A0AAP5V0U8-F1
#
_entry.id   AF-A0AAP5V0U8-F1
#
_cell.length_a   1.000
_cell.length_b   1.000
_cell.length_c   1.000
_cell.angle_alpha   90.00
_cell.angle_beta   90.00
_cell.angle_gamma   90.00
#
_symmetry.space_group_name_H-M   'P 1'
#
loop_
_entity.id
_entity.type
_entity.pdbx_description
1 polymer ?
#
loop_
_entity_poly.entity_id
_entity_poly.type
_entity_poly.pdbx_seq_one_letter_code
_entity_poly.pdbx_strand_id
1 'polypeptide(L)'
;MHIDWWTLGLQTVNALVLIWLLARFLFRPVADMVAERQRAAAALMADATAAKTAALSEQGHAAAEVDRLAQQRAQLLEAAAAEAATLKASLESAAHVDADRLRTAAQAEIDAMRRTAAQADADRASRFALEVTARLLDRLPQEARVSGFIDGLANELAKLPDATRAQVGADGSALRLIAPRVLQPDELTACRLALARALGREAPVEVTVDATVLAGLELEAPHAIVRNSFRNDLTQLKTELLAHDTTHA
;
A
#
# COMPACT_ATOMS: atom_id res chain seq x y z
N MET A 1 115.39 7.93 -84.67
CA MET A 1 114.45 7.66 -83.57
C MET A 1 113.46 6.62 -84.05
N HIS A 2 113.81 5.34 -83.91
CA HIS A 2 112.93 4.24 -84.29
C HIS A 2 111.95 4.02 -83.16
N ILE A 3 110.67 4.29 -83.40
CA ILE A 3 109.62 3.82 -82.52
C ILE A 3 109.57 2.32 -82.75
N ASP A 4 110.06 1.54 -81.79
CA ASP A 4 110.00 0.09 -81.80
C ASP A 4 108.53 -0.34 -81.61
N TRP A 5 107.77 -0.31 -82.71
CA TRP A 5 106.36 -0.70 -82.80
C TRP A 5 106.10 -2.10 -82.25
N TRP A 6 107.10 -2.98 -82.30
CA TRP A 6 107.04 -4.32 -81.73
C TRP A 6 107.06 -4.32 -80.20
N THR A 7 107.95 -3.56 -79.57
CA THR A 7 107.93 -3.38 -78.11
C THR A 7 106.68 -2.64 -77.66
N LEU A 8 106.20 -1.64 -78.43
CA LEU A 8 104.95 -0.94 -78.13
C LEU A 8 103.74 -1.90 -78.14
N GLY A 9 103.67 -2.81 -79.12
CA GLY A 9 102.64 -3.85 -79.19
C GLY A 9 102.69 -4.83 -78.01
N LEU A 10 103.88 -5.34 -77.67
CA LEU A 10 104.06 -6.23 -76.51
C LEU A 10 103.75 -5.54 -75.18
N GLN A 11 104.13 -4.27 -75.02
CA GLN A 11 103.82 -3.47 -73.83
C GLN A 11 102.32 -3.18 -73.72
N THR A 12 101.64 -2.96 -74.85
CA THR A 12 100.19 -2.79 -74.91
C THR A 12 99.46 -4.08 -74.53
N VAL A 13 99.91 -5.24 -75.01
CA VAL A 13 99.36 -6.54 -74.61
C VAL A 13 99.60 -6.78 -73.12
N ASN A 14 100.79 -6.49 -72.61
CA ASN A 14 101.11 -6.63 -71.18
C ASN A 14 100.23 -5.71 -70.31
N ALA A 15 100.00 -4.46 -70.74
CA ALA A 15 99.09 -3.54 -70.07
C ALA A 15 97.62 -4.00 -70.12
N LEU A 16 97.16 -4.54 -71.26
CA LEU A 16 95.82 -5.12 -71.39
C LEU A 16 95.63 -6.34 -70.49
N VAL A 17 96.60 -7.25 -70.44
CA VAL A 17 96.58 -8.40 -69.53
C VAL A 17 96.56 -7.93 -68.08
N LEU A 18 97.38 -6.94 -67.71
CA LEU A 18 97.39 -6.36 -66.37
C LEU A 18 96.07 -5.68 -66.00
N ILE A 19 95.48 -4.88 -66.91
CA ILE A 19 94.17 -4.25 -66.71
C ILE A 19 93.09 -5.31 -66.57
N TRP A 20 93.12 -6.37 -67.37
CA TRP A 20 92.17 -7.49 -67.27
C TRP A 20 92.30 -8.23 -65.94
N LEU A 21 93.54 -8.49 -65.48
CA LEU A 21 93.82 -9.13 -64.20
C LEU A 21 93.38 -8.24 -63.04
N LEU A 22 93.68 -6.94 -63.06
CA LEU A 22 93.22 -5.97 -62.05
C LEU A 22 91.69 -5.84 -62.05
N ALA A 23 91.05 -5.77 -63.22
CA ALA A 23 89.59 -5.70 -63.35
C ALA A 23 88.91 -6.96 -62.78
N ARG A 24 89.49 -8.15 -63.04
CA ARG A 24 88.94 -9.44 -62.63
C ARG A 24 89.21 -9.80 -61.18
N PHE A 25 90.42 -9.54 -60.68
CA PHE A 25 90.90 -9.96 -59.36
C PHE A 25 90.78 -8.89 -58.27
N LEU A 26 90.81 -7.60 -58.61
CA LEU A 26 90.76 -6.52 -57.63
C LEU A 26 89.44 -5.75 -57.70
N PHE A 27 89.06 -5.24 -58.88
CA PHE A 27 87.91 -4.35 -59.03
C PHE A 27 86.56 -5.04 -58.81
N ARG A 28 86.34 -6.20 -59.45
CA ARG A 28 85.11 -7.00 -59.25
C ARG A 28 84.87 -7.37 -57.78
N PRO A 29 85.80 -8.05 -57.08
CA PRO A 29 85.55 -8.43 -55.69
C PRO A 29 85.45 -7.23 -54.74
N VAL A 30 86.19 -6.14 -54.96
CA VAL A 30 86.04 -4.91 -54.16
C VAL A 30 84.69 -4.24 -54.41
N ALA A 31 84.23 -4.15 -55.66
CA ALA A 31 82.92 -3.62 -56.00
C ALA A 31 81.78 -4.47 -55.41
N ASP A 32 81.91 -5.80 -55.45
CA ASP A 32 80.95 -6.73 -54.83
C ASP A 32 80.91 -6.53 -53.31
N MET A 33 82.05 -6.33 -52.65
CA MET A 33 82.12 -6.09 -51.20
C MET A 33 81.51 -4.73 -50.79
N VAL A 34 81.70 -3.68 -51.61
CA VAL A 34 81.07 -2.37 -51.42
C VAL A 34 79.56 -2.45 -51.67
N ALA A 35 79.13 -3.17 -52.70
CA ALA A 35 77.72 -3.39 -52.99
C ALA A 35 77.03 -4.21 -51.88
N GLU A 36 77.69 -5.22 -51.34
CA GLU A 36 77.19 -6.00 -50.20
C GLU A 36 77.03 -5.12 -48.95
N ARG A 37 78.03 -4.27 -48.65
CA ARG A 37 77.94 -3.30 -47.55
C ARG A 37 76.83 -2.27 -47.76
N GLN A 38 76.66 -1.77 -48.98
CA GLN A 38 75.56 -0.87 -49.32
C GLN A 38 74.20 -1.55 -49.16
N ARG A 39 74.05 -2.81 -49.60
CA ARG A 39 72.82 -3.59 -49.40
C ARG A 39 72.55 -3.84 -47.92
N ALA A 40 73.56 -4.21 -47.15
CA ALA A 40 73.42 -4.42 -45.71
C ALA A 40 73.01 -3.13 -44.99
N ALA A 41 73.63 -1.99 -45.33
CA ALA A 41 73.25 -0.69 -44.77
C ALA A 41 71.84 -0.27 -45.17
N ALA A 42 71.45 -0.48 -46.43
CA ALA A 42 70.10 -0.20 -46.92
C ALA A 42 69.05 -1.09 -46.24
N ALA A 43 69.34 -2.38 -46.06
CA ALA A 43 68.49 -3.31 -45.33
C ALA A 43 68.32 -2.88 -43.86
N LEU A 44 69.40 -2.47 -43.20
CA LEU A 44 69.36 -2.03 -41.80
C LEU A 44 68.55 -0.74 -41.64
N MET A 45 68.63 0.20 -42.59
CA MET A 45 67.78 1.39 -42.62
C MET A 45 66.31 1.06 -42.92
N ALA A 46 66.05 0.12 -43.82
CA ALA A 46 64.69 -0.34 -44.13
C ALA A 46 64.05 -1.01 -42.89
N ASP A 47 64.77 -1.89 -42.21
CA ASP A 47 64.32 -2.54 -40.97
C ASP A 47 64.08 -1.52 -39.85
N ALA A 48 64.98 -0.56 -39.66
CA ALA A 48 64.78 0.51 -38.68
C ALA A 48 63.54 1.36 -38.99
N THR A 49 63.28 1.66 -40.26
CA THR A 49 62.10 2.42 -40.70
C THR A 49 60.81 1.60 -40.53
N ALA A 50 60.86 0.30 -40.85
CA ALA A 50 59.75 -0.62 -40.65
C ALA A 50 59.43 -0.77 -39.16
N ALA A 51 60.44 -0.97 -38.31
CA ALA A 51 60.29 -1.05 -36.86
C ALA A 51 59.73 0.25 -36.27
N LYS A 52 60.21 1.42 -36.73
CA LYS A 52 59.67 2.72 -36.30
C LYS A 52 58.21 2.89 -36.70
N THR A 53 57.86 2.53 -37.94
CA THR A 53 56.47 2.61 -38.43
C THR A 53 55.55 1.67 -37.65
N ALA A 54 56.00 0.44 -37.38
CA ALA A 54 55.27 -0.53 -36.56
C ALA A 54 55.05 0.00 -35.13
N ALA A 55 56.10 0.54 -34.49
CA ALA A 55 55.99 1.11 -33.14
C ALA A 55 55.03 2.31 -33.08
N LEU A 56 55.05 3.20 -34.08
CA LEU A 56 54.11 4.32 -34.16
C LEU A 56 52.66 3.85 -34.39
N SER A 57 52.48 2.83 -35.23
CA SER A 57 51.16 2.22 -35.46
C SER A 57 50.62 1.60 -34.17
N GLU A 58 51.44 0.84 -33.45
CA GLU A 58 51.05 0.17 -32.22
C GLU A 58 50.78 1.17 -31.09
N GLN A 59 51.54 2.27 -31.00
CA GLN A 59 51.24 3.38 -30.11
C GLN A 59 49.88 4.03 -30.45
N GLY A 60 49.58 4.23 -31.74
CA GLY A 60 48.29 4.74 -32.18
C GLY A 60 47.13 3.82 -31.82
N HIS A 61 47.29 2.50 -32.00
CA HIS A 61 46.30 1.51 -31.57
C HIS A 61 46.12 1.49 -30.06
N ALA A 62 47.20 1.54 -29.28
CA ALA A 62 47.13 1.58 -27.83
C ALA A 62 46.41 2.84 -27.32
N ALA A 63 46.70 4.01 -27.91
CA ALA A 63 46.01 5.26 -27.57
C ALA A 63 44.51 5.17 -27.87
N ALA A 64 44.13 4.69 -29.06
CA ALA A 64 42.73 4.51 -29.44
C ALA A 64 41.99 3.52 -28.52
N GLU A 65 42.66 2.46 -28.08
CA GLU A 65 42.06 1.47 -27.16
C GLU A 65 41.89 2.04 -25.75
N VAL A 66 42.82 2.87 -25.27
CA VAL A 66 42.68 3.60 -24.00
C VAL A 66 41.48 4.54 -24.05
N ASP A 67 41.31 5.29 -25.14
CA ASP A 67 40.17 6.20 -25.32
C ASP A 67 38.84 5.42 -25.38
N ARG A 68 38.82 4.29 -26.11
CA ARG A 68 37.65 3.39 -26.15
C ARG A 68 37.30 2.86 -24.76
N LEU A 69 38.29 2.38 -23.99
CA LEU A 69 38.07 1.90 -22.64
C LEU A 69 37.54 3.01 -21.72
N ALA A 70 38.06 4.23 -21.86
CA ALA A 70 37.60 5.38 -21.09
C ALA A 70 36.13 5.71 -21.39
N GLN A 71 35.74 5.72 -22.67
CA GLN A 71 34.34 5.93 -23.08
C GLN A 71 33.41 4.82 -22.58
N GLN A 72 33.82 3.55 -22.71
CA GLN A 72 33.03 2.42 -22.21
C GLN A 72 32.85 2.48 -20.68
N ARG A 73 33.91 2.84 -19.94
CA ARG A 73 33.82 3.03 -18.48
C ARG A 73 32.87 4.16 -18.13
N ALA A 74 32.94 5.29 -18.82
CA ALA A 74 32.04 6.41 -18.59
C ALA A 74 30.57 6.00 -18.82
N GLN A 75 30.28 5.33 -19.93
CA GLN A 75 28.94 4.82 -20.25
C GLN A 75 28.44 3.82 -19.21
N LEU A 76 29.30 2.92 -18.75
CA LEU A 76 28.93 1.92 -17.73
C LEU A 76 28.63 2.58 -16.38
N LEU A 77 29.42 3.59 -15.99
CA LEU A 77 29.17 4.36 -14.78
C LEU A 77 27.88 5.18 -14.86
N GLU A 78 27.60 5.79 -16.01
CA GLU A 78 26.36 6.53 -16.25
C GLU A 78 25.13 5.61 -16.21
N ALA A 79 25.20 4.45 -16.86
CA ALA A 79 24.14 3.45 -16.81
C ALA A 79 23.90 2.93 -15.39
N ALA A 80 24.97 2.62 -14.64
CA ALA A 80 24.87 2.19 -13.25
C ALA A 80 24.28 3.29 -12.34
N ALA A 81 24.64 4.57 -12.57
CA ALA A 81 24.09 5.69 -11.84
C ALA A 81 22.59 5.88 -12.14
N ALA A 82 22.18 5.74 -13.40
CA ALA A 82 20.78 5.82 -13.80
C ALA A 82 19.96 4.69 -13.18
N GLU A 83 20.46 3.44 -13.22
CA GLU A 83 19.81 2.29 -12.61
C GLU A 83 19.69 2.44 -11.08
N ALA A 84 20.75 2.90 -10.41
CA ALA A 84 20.73 3.19 -8.99
C ALA A 84 19.71 4.29 -8.64
N ALA A 85 19.58 5.32 -9.46
CA ALA A 85 18.58 6.38 -9.27
C ALA A 85 17.14 5.84 -9.44
N THR A 86 16.90 4.99 -10.45
CA THR A 86 15.59 4.34 -10.64
C THR A 86 15.25 3.41 -9.48
N LEU A 87 16.20 2.59 -9.01
CA LEU A 87 16.00 1.71 -7.87
C LEU A 87 15.74 2.51 -6.59
N LYS A 88 16.47 3.60 -6.38
CA LYS A 88 16.25 4.49 -5.24
C LYS A 88 14.84 5.08 -5.27
N ALA A 89 14.41 5.61 -6.41
CA ALA A 89 13.07 6.17 -6.56
C ALA A 89 11.96 5.12 -6.35
N SER A 90 12.16 3.88 -6.82
CA SER A 90 11.20 2.80 -6.60
C SER A 90 11.13 2.37 -5.13
N LEU A 91 12.27 2.28 -4.44
CA LEU A 91 12.33 1.98 -3.01
C LEU A 91 11.68 3.09 -2.17
N GLU A 92 11.95 4.36 -2.49
CA GLU A 92 11.32 5.50 -1.81
C GLU A 92 9.80 5.49 -2.03
N SER A 93 9.35 5.25 -3.26
CA SER A 93 7.92 5.13 -3.57
C SER A 93 7.26 3.96 -2.82
N ALA A 94 7.90 2.79 -2.78
CA ALA A 94 7.41 1.64 -2.02
C ALA A 94 7.34 1.93 -0.52
N ALA A 95 8.37 2.58 0.04
CA ALA A 95 8.37 2.99 1.45
C ALA A 95 7.26 3.98 1.78
N HIS A 96 6.96 4.93 0.88
CA HIS A 96 5.83 5.85 1.04
C HIS A 96 4.49 5.12 1.02
N VAL A 97 4.28 4.20 0.06
CA VAL A 97 3.05 3.40 -0.01
C VAL A 97 2.86 2.55 1.25
N ASP A 98 3.93 1.93 1.76
CA ASP A 98 3.86 1.15 2.99
C ASP A 98 3.59 2.02 4.23
N ALA A 99 4.20 3.20 4.30
CA ALA A 99 3.95 4.15 5.38
C ALA A 99 2.49 4.65 5.37
N ASP A 100 1.93 4.97 4.21
CA ASP A 100 0.54 5.41 4.08
C ASP A 100 -0.46 4.28 4.37
N ARG A 101 -0.14 3.05 3.95
CA ARG A 101 -0.90 1.86 4.31
C ARG A 101 -0.91 1.64 5.83
N LEU A 102 0.25 1.75 6.48
CA LEU A 102 0.36 1.60 7.93
C LEU A 102 -0.41 2.71 8.67
N ARG A 103 -0.31 3.96 8.20
CA ARG A 103 -1.07 5.09 8.76
C ARG A 103 -2.56 4.90 8.64
N THR A 104 -3.04 4.49 7.47
CA THR A 104 -4.46 4.24 7.22
C THR A 104 -4.98 3.09 8.09
N ALA A 105 -4.20 2.00 8.21
CA ALA A 105 -4.55 0.88 9.08
C ALA A 105 -4.60 1.30 10.56
N ALA A 106 -3.61 2.05 11.03
CA ALA A 106 -3.57 2.55 12.41
C ALA A 106 -4.74 3.50 12.71
N GLN A 107 -5.10 4.38 11.77
CA GLN A 107 -6.25 5.27 11.95
C GLN A 107 -7.56 4.48 12.03
N ALA A 108 -7.76 3.50 11.14
CA ALA A 108 -8.93 2.63 11.17
C ALA A 108 -9.03 1.83 12.49
N GLU A 109 -7.89 1.36 13.01
CA GLU A 109 -7.81 0.67 14.30
C GLU A 109 -8.16 1.61 15.47
N ILE A 110 -7.63 2.83 15.49
CA ILE A 110 -7.97 3.85 16.49
C ILE A 110 -9.47 4.15 16.47
N ASP A 111 -10.07 4.31 15.29
CA ASP A 111 -11.50 4.60 15.15
C ASP A 111 -12.37 3.41 15.58
N ALA A 112 -11.91 2.17 15.35
CA ALA A 112 -12.57 0.97 15.87
C ALA A 112 -12.47 0.88 17.40
N MET A 113 -11.29 1.18 17.98
CA MET A 113 -11.09 1.22 19.42
C MET A 113 -11.95 2.30 20.09
N ARG A 114 -12.05 3.50 19.50
CA ARG A 114 -12.92 4.58 19.99
C ARG A 114 -14.38 4.18 20.01
N ARG A 115 -14.88 3.59 18.92
CA ARG A 115 -16.27 3.09 18.85
C ARG A 115 -16.54 2.01 19.90
N THR A 116 -15.61 1.08 20.08
CA THR A 116 -15.73 0.02 21.08
C THR A 116 -15.73 0.59 22.50
N ALA A 117 -14.87 1.56 22.78
CA ALA A 117 -14.81 2.25 24.06
C ALA A 117 -16.11 3.02 24.35
N ALA A 118 -16.62 3.80 23.38
CA ALA A 118 -17.89 4.51 23.52
C ALA A 118 -19.07 3.55 23.77
N GLN A 119 -19.11 2.41 23.08
CA GLN A 119 -20.09 1.36 23.34
C GLN A 119 -19.99 0.80 24.76
N ALA A 120 -18.78 0.50 25.23
CA ALA A 120 -18.55 -0.01 26.57
C ALA A 120 -18.92 1.01 27.66
N ASP A 121 -18.67 2.30 27.43
CA ASP A 121 -19.02 3.38 28.34
C ASP A 121 -20.52 3.64 28.36
N ALA A 122 -21.20 3.64 27.19
CA ALA A 122 -22.66 3.71 27.12
C ALA A 122 -23.30 2.51 27.84
N ASP A 123 -22.79 1.29 27.64
CA ASP A 123 -23.24 0.08 28.36
C ASP A 123 -23.08 0.21 29.87
N ARG A 124 -21.97 0.79 30.34
CA ARG A 124 -21.72 1.02 31.76
C ARG A 124 -22.67 2.09 32.31
N ALA A 125 -22.84 3.19 31.59
CA ALA A 125 -23.73 4.28 31.98
C ALA A 125 -25.19 3.83 32.03
N SER A 126 -25.67 3.07 31.04
CA SER A 126 -27.04 2.53 31.03
C SER A 126 -27.28 1.56 32.18
N ARG A 127 -26.33 0.67 32.48
CA ARG A 127 -26.45 -0.23 33.64
C ARG A 127 -26.49 0.54 34.95
N PHE A 128 -25.65 1.56 35.10
CA PHE A 128 -25.66 2.43 36.28
C PHE A 128 -26.99 3.19 36.41
N ALA A 129 -27.51 3.76 35.32
CA ALA A 129 -28.79 4.44 35.31
C ALA A 129 -29.95 3.49 35.66
N LEU A 130 -29.97 2.28 35.10
CA LEU A 130 -30.94 1.23 35.46
C LEU A 130 -30.88 0.89 36.95
N GLU A 131 -29.68 0.71 37.51
CA GLU A 131 -29.51 0.40 38.93
C GLU A 131 -29.99 1.54 39.83
N VAL A 132 -29.66 2.79 39.50
CA VAL A 132 -30.12 3.97 40.25
C VAL A 132 -31.64 4.10 40.15
N THR A 133 -32.21 3.98 38.95
CA THR A 133 -33.66 4.06 38.73
C THR A 133 -34.40 2.95 39.49
N ALA A 134 -33.90 1.71 39.47
CA ALA A 134 -34.46 0.61 40.25
C ALA A 134 -34.48 0.93 41.74
N ARG A 135 -33.35 1.39 42.31
CA ARG A 135 -33.24 1.78 43.72
C ARG A 135 -34.14 2.95 44.11
N LEU A 136 -34.33 3.92 43.21
CA LEU A 136 -35.24 5.04 43.44
C LEU A 136 -36.70 4.61 43.39
N LEU A 137 -37.06 3.73 42.44
CA LEU A 137 -38.41 3.15 42.36
C LEU A 137 -38.74 2.28 43.57
N ASP A 138 -37.77 1.62 44.19
CA ASP A 138 -37.95 0.87 45.45
C ASP A 138 -38.37 1.76 46.62
N ARG A 139 -38.18 3.07 46.53
CA ARG A 139 -38.64 4.05 47.52
C ARG A 139 -40.06 4.59 47.23
N LEU A 140 -40.64 4.26 46.08
CA LEU A 140 -41.96 4.71 45.66
C LEU A 140 -43.03 3.64 45.88
N PRO A 141 -44.32 4.03 46.06
CA PRO A 141 -45.42 3.07 46.11
C PRO A 141 -45.49 2.19 44.86
N GLN A 142 -45.87 0.92 45.02
CA GLN A 142 -45.87 -0.05 43.92
C GLN A 142 -46.93 0.25 42.85
N GLU A 143 -47.94 1.02 43.19
CA GLU A 143 -49.02 1.50 42.32
C GLU A 143 -48.46 2.50 41.29
N ALA A 144 -47.56 3.38 41.73
CA ALA A 144 -46.95 4.40 40.88
C ALA A 144 -46.14 3.82 39.71
N ARG A 145 -45.67 2.58 39.83
CA ARG A 145 -44.93 1.87 38.77
C ARG A 145 -45.80 1.41 37.61
N VAL A 146 -47.12 1.40 37.77
CA VAL A 146 -48.06 0.84 36.80
C VAL A 146 -49.10 1.89 36.40
N SER A 147 -49.83 2.45 37.36
CA SER A 147 -50.99 3.30 37.08
C SER A 147 -50.65 4.53 36.23
N GLY A 148 -49.48 5.14 36.44
CA GLY A 148 -49.02 6.30 35.68
C GLY A 148 -48.67 6.03 34.21
N PHE A 149 -48.53 4.76 33.81
CA PHE A 149 -48.10 4.37 32.47
C PHE A 149 -49.25 3.82 31.61
N ILE A 150 -50.44 3.61 32.18
CA ILE A 150 -51.60 3.04 31.47
C ILE A 150 -52.04 3.97 30.33
N ASP A 151 -52.26 5.25 30.62
CA ASP A 151 -52.67 6.23 29.60
C ASP A 151 -51.56 6.48 28.58
N GLY A 152 -50.30 6.49 29.03
CA GLY A 152 -49.15 6.61 28.13
C GLY A 152 -49.07 5.45 27.14
N LEU A 153 -49.32 4.21 27.57
CA LEU A 153 -49.33 3.04 26.69
C LEU A 153 -50.44 3.15 25.64
N ALA A 154 -51.63 3.58 26.05
CA ALA A 154 -52.74 3.80 25.13
C ALA A 154 -52.45 4.91 24.12
N ASN A 155 -51.77 5.98 24.54
CA ASN A 155 -51.34 7.06 23.65
C ASN A 155 -50.29 6.58 22.65
N GLU A 156 -49.29 5.80 23.08
CA GLU A 156 -48.31 5.22 22.15
C GLU A 156 -48.95 4.25 21.15
N LEU A 157 -49.92 3.46 21.60
CA LEU A 157 -50.69 2.58 20.73
C LEU A 157 -51.53 3.36 19.70
N ALA A 158 -52.07 4.52 20.08
CA ALA A 158 -52.83 5.40 19.19
C ALA A 158 -51.95 6.10 18.13
N LYS A 159 -50.64 6.21 18.36
CA LYS A 159 -49.68 6.75 17.38
C LYS A 159 -49.30 5.75 16.29
N LEU A 160 -49.63 4.46 16.44
CA LEU A 160 -49.36 3.47 15.42
C LEU A 160 -50.12 3.77 14.11
N PRO A 161 -49.56 3.42 12.94
CA PRO A 161 -50.26 3.53 11.66
C PRO A 161 -51.58 2.74 11.68
N ASP A 162 -52.61 3.27 11.01
CA ASP A 162 -53.95 2.68 10.98
C ASP A 162 -53.96 1.21 10.53
N ALA A 163 -53.12 0.87 9.54
CA ALA A 163 -52.99 -0.50 9.04
C ALA A 163 -52.48 -1.47 10.13
N THR A 164 -51.49 -1.06 10.91
CA THR A 164 -50.92 -1.86 12.00
C THR A 164 -51.91 -1.94 13.16
N ARG A 165 -52.52 -0.80 13.53
CA ARG A 165 -53.51 -0.73 14.61
C ARG A 165 -54.75 -1.60 14.35
N ALA A 166 -55.19 -1.70 13.09
CA ALA A 166 -56.29 -2.57 12.70
C ALA A 166 -56.00 -4.07 12.86
N GLN A 167 -54.73 -4.46 12.81
CA GLN A 167 -54.25 -5.85 12.98
C GLN A 167 -54.02 -6.22 14.45
N VAL A 168 -53.75 -5.25 15.32
CA VAL A 168 -53.56 -5.48 16.77
C VAL A 168 -54.89 -5.93 17.40
N GLY A 169 -54.92 -7.17 17.90
CA GLY A 169 -56.13 -7.76 18.47
C GLY A 169 -57.22 -8.11 17.44
N ALA A 170 -56.86 -8.19 16.14
CA ALA A 170 -57.75 -8.73 15.12
C ALA A 170 -58.01 -10.23 15.33
N ASP A 171 -59.19 -10.67 14.90
CA ASP A 171 -59.61 -12.08 14.91
C ASP A 171 -59.56 -12.77 16.29
N GLY A 172 -59.65 -11.98 17.37
CA GLY A 172 -59.60 -12.50 18.75
C GLY A 172 -58.20 -12.88 19.22
N SER A 173 -57.14 -12.43 18.53
CA SER A 173 -55.75 -12.67 18.92
C SER A 173 -55.45 -12.06 20.29
N ALA A 174 -54.85 -12.85 21.19
CA ALA A 174 -54.45 -12.40 22.51
C ALA A 174 -53.28 -11.40 22.42
N LEU A 175 -53.38 -10.34 23.21
CA LEU A 175 -52.34 -9.35 23.42
C LEU A 175 -51.54 -9.73 24.65
N ARG A 176 -50.21 -9.79 24.53
CA ARG A 176 -49.33 -10.05 25.66
C ARG A 176 -48.95 -8.73 26.31
N LEU A 177 -49.44 -8.49 27.53
CA LEU A 177 -49.10 -7.33 28.35
C LEU A 177 -48.01 -7.70 29.35
N ILE A 178 -46.85 -7.06 29.24
CA ILE A 178 -45.71 -7.28 30.12
C ILE A 178 -45.72 -6.18 31.17
N ALA A 179 -45.69 -6.58 32.45
CA ALA A 179 -45.72 -5.67 33.60
C ALA A 179 -44.58 -6.00 34.59
N PRO A 180 -44.08 -5.02 35.36
CA PRO A 180 -43.00 -5.22 36.33
C PRO A 180 -43.40 -6.10 37.53
N ARG A 181 -44.70 -6.22 37.80
CA ARG A 181 -45.29 -7.05 38.86
C ARG A 181 -46.66 -7.56 38.44
N VAL A 182 -47.23 -8.45 39.26
CA VAL A 182 -48.64 -8.84 39.14
C VAL A 182 -49.51 -7.59 39.26
N LEU A 183 -50.39 -7.39 38.27
CA LEU A 183 -51.33 -6.27 38.23
C LEU A 183 -52.47 -6.49 39.21
N GLN A 184 -52.89 -5.44 39.91
CA GLN A 184 -54.10 -5.47 40.72
C GLN A 184 -55.34 -5.54 39.81
N PRO A 185 -56.48 -6.08 40.30
CA PRO A 185 -57.70 -6.19 39.50
C PRO A 185 -58.16 -4.87 38.87
N ASP A 186 -58.05 -3.78 39.63
CA ASP A 186 -58.43 -2.43 39.17
C ASP A 186 -57.49 -1.93 38.06
N GLU A 187 -56.18 -2.21 38.18
CA GLU A 187 -55.17 -1.84 37.18
C GLU A 187 -55.34 -2.63 35.88
N LEU A 188 -55.62 -3.94 35.99
CA LEU A 188 -55.90 -4.78 34.82
C LEU A 188 -57.17 -4.30 34.09
N THR A 189 -58.19 -3.91 34.86
CA THR A 189 -59.44 -3.36 34.31
C THR A 189 -59.19 -2.02 33.60
N ALA A 190 -58.41 -1.13 34.22
CA ALA A 190 -57.99 0.14 33.61
C ALA A 190 -57.15 -0.08 32.34
N CYS A 191 -56.21 -1.02 32.34
CA CYS A 191 -55.42 -1.38 31.15
C CYS A 191 -56.31 -1.88 30.01
N ARG A 192 -57.24 -2.80 30.29
CA ARG A 192 -58.17 -3.32 29.27
C ARG A 192 -59.03 -2.22 28.68
N LEU A 193 -59.55 -1.32 29.52
CA LEU A 193 -60.36 -0.19 29.06
C LEU A 193 -59.54 0.79 28.20
N ALA A 194 -58.31 1.11 28.60
CA ALA A 194 -57.43 2.01 27.87
C ALA A 194 -57.01 1.43 26.51
N LEU A 195 -56.67 0.14 26.47
CA LEU A 195 -56.35 -0.58 25.23
C LEU A 195 -57.57 -0.67 24.31
N ALA A 196 -58.74 -1.01 24.84
CA ALA A 196 -59.97 -1.09 24.05
C ALA A 196 -60.35 0.27 23.44
N ARG A 197 -60.14 1.36 24.19
CA ARG A 197 -60.34 2.73 23.69
C ARG A 197 -59.37 3.07 22.55
N ALA A 198 -58.10 2.72 22.67
CA ALA A 198 -57.09 3.01 21.65
C ALA A 198 -57.28 2.17 20.37
N LEU A 199 -57.71 0.92 20.50
CA LEU A 199 -57.92 -0.03 19.39
C LEU A 199 -59.34 0.02 18.80
N GLY A 200 -60.30 0.63 19.50
CA GLY A 200 -61.72 0.65 19.13
C GLY A 200 -62.41 -0.72 19.22
N ARG A 201 -61.80 -1.70 19.90
CA ARG A 201 -62.30 -3.07 20.05
C ARG A 201 -61.77 -3.71 21.33
N GLU A 202 -62.48 -4.70 21.85
CA GLU A 202 -61.97 -5.54 22.94
C GLU A 202 -61.10 -6.67 22.38
N ALA A 203 -59.97 -6.92 23.04
CA ALA A 203 -59.06 -8.01 22.74
C ALA A 203 -58.68 -8.75 24.02
N PRO A 204 -58.52 -10.09 23.99
CA PRO A 204 -58.05 -10.82 25.16
C PRO A 204 -56.63 -10.36 25.52
N VAL A 205 -56.39 -10.09 26.80
CA VAL A 205 -55.08 -9.65 27.31
C VAL A 205 -54.50 -10.69 28.26
N GLU A 206 -53.34 -11.21 27.92
CA GLU A 206 -52.53 -12.12 28.74
C GLU A 206 -51.41 -11.34 29.42
N VAL A 207 -51.40 -11.36 30.76
CA VAL A 207 -50.38 -10.62 31.53
C VAL A 207 -49.18 -11.51 31.80
N THR A 208 -47.99 -11.07 31.40
CA THR A 208 -46.73 -11.66 31.81
C THR A 208 -45.99 -10.72 32.76
N VAL A 209 -45.39 -11.26 33.82
CA VAL A 209 -44.59 -10.48 34.76
C VAL A 209 -43.12 -10.56 34.38
N ASP A 210 -42.49 -9.40 34.17
CA ASP A 210 -41.05 -9.26 33.94
C ASP A 210 -40.51 -8.09 34.77
N ALA A 211 -39.78 -8.41 35.84
CA ALA A 211 -39.20 -7.42 36.76
C ALA A 211 -38.16 -6.50 36.08
N THR A 212 -37.62 -6.88 34.91
CA THR A 212 -36.62 -6.08 34.19
C THR A 212 -37.21 -4.82 33.55
N VAL A 213 -38.54 -4.72 33.45
CA VAL A 213 -39.26 -3.52 32.98
C VAL A 213 -39.12 -2.34 33.96
N LEU A 214 -38.85 -2.62 35.24
CA LEU A 214 -38.74 -1.69 36.38
C LEU A 214 -40.03 -0.93 36.71
N ALA A 215 -40.53 -0.13 35.78
CA ALA A 215 -41.79 0.60 35.82
C ALA A 215 -42.32 0.80 34.40
N GLY A 216 -43.64 0.74 34.28
CA GLY A 216 -44.37 0.86 33.02
C GLY A 216 -44.93 -0.45 32.49
N LEU A 217 -45.35 -0.42 31.22
CA LEU A 217 -46.06 -1.51 30.57
C LEU A 217 -45.56 -1.67 29.13
N GLU A 218 -45.42 -2.91 28.69
CA GLU A 218 -45.11 -3.22 27.28
C GLU A 218 -46.20 -4.13 26.71
N LEU A 219 -46.61 -3.85 25.48
CA LEU A 219 -47.62 -4.61 24.75
C LEU A 219 -46.97 -5.29 23.56
N GLU A 220 -47.05 -6.61 23.51
CA GLU A 220 -46.63 -7.41 22.37
C GLU A 220 -47.86 -8.02 21.69
N ALA A 221 -47.95 -7.78 20.39
CA ALA A 221 -48.93 -8.36 19.48
C ALA A 221 -48.20 -8.98 18.28
N PRO A 222 -48.84 -9.90 17.52
CA PRO A 222 -48.20 -10.59 16.39
C PRO A 222 -47.54 -9.68 15.36
N HIS A 223 -48.06 -8.45 15.20
CA HIS A 223 -47.61 -7.48 14.19
C HIS A 223 -47.26 -6.10 14.78
N ALA A 224 -47.20 -5.97 16.10
CA ALA A 224 -46.85 -4.70 16.75
C ALA A 224 -46.26 -4.91 18.14
N ILE A 225 -45.26 -4.10 18.48
CA ILE A 225 -44.72 -4.01 19.84
C ILE A 225 -44.79 -2.55 20.27
N VAL A 226 -45.43 -2.26 21.39
CA VAL A 226 -45.52 -0.92 21.97
C VAL A 226 -44.91 -0.96 23.36
N ARG A 227 -43.90 -0.14 23.61
CA ARG A 227 -43.17 -0.12 24.87
C ARG A 227 -43.36 1.24 25.53
N ASN A 228 -43.96 1.26 26.72
CA ASN A 228 -44.03 2.44 27.56
C ASN A 228 -43.46 2.09 28.94
N SER A 229 -42.14 1.96 29.01
CA SER A 229 -41.41 1.51 30.18
C SER A 229 -40.11 2.27 30.37
N PHE A 230 -39.68 2.43 31.62
CA PHE A 230 -38.37 3.04 31.90
C PHE A 230 -37.20 2.22 31.34
N ARG A 231 -37.35 0.91 31.21
CA ARG A 231 -36.37 0.08 30.51
C ARG A 231 -36.22 0.50 29.04
N ASN A 232 -37.34 0.75 28.36
CA ASN A 232 -37.34 1.20 26.98
C ASN A 232 -36.71 2.60 26.86
N ASP A 233 -37.11 3.53 27.72
CA ASP A 233 -36.57 4.90 27.72
C ASP A 233 -35.05 4.92 27.92
N LEU A 234 -34.53 4.11 28.83
CA LEU A 234 -33.09 3.98 29.06
C LEU A 234 -32.35 3.31 27.89
N THR A 235 -33.01 2.41 27.17
CA THR A 235 -32.46 1.80 25.94
C THR A 235 -32.43 2.82 24.81
N GLN A 236 -33.44 3.68 24.71
CA GLN A 236 -33.48 4.76 23.73
C GLN A 236 -32.41 5.82 24.03
N LEU A 237 -32.29 6.26 25.28
CA LEU A 237 -31.25 7.21 25.72
C LEU A 237 -29.84 6.68 25.46
N LYS A 238 -29.61 5.38 25.67
CA LYS A 238 -28.34 4.73 25.30
C LYS A 238 -28.03 4.87 23.80
N THR A 239 -29.04 4.65 22.97
CA THR A 239 -28.91 4.72 21.52
C THR A 239 -28.65 6.15 21.06
N GLU A 240 -29.33 7.13 21.67
CA GLU A 240 -29.11 8.56 21.43
C GLU A 240 -27.72 9.03 21.86
N LEU A 241 -27.21 8.53 22.98
CA LEU A 241 -25.85 8.81 23.48
C LEU A 241 -24.80 8.32 22.47
N LEU A 242 -24.95 7.09 21.98
CA LEU A 242 -24.05 6.52 20.98
C LEU A 242 -24.13 7.27 19.63
N ALA A 243 -25.30 7.76 19.26
CA ALA A 243 -25.47 8.55 18.03
C ALA A 243 -24.82 9.94 18.14
N HIS A 244 -24.90 10.59 19.31
CA HIS A 244 -24.26 11.89 19.54
C HIS A 244 -22.73 11.80 19.56
N ASP A 245 -22.15 10.77 20.17
CA ASP A 245 -20.70 10.56 20.14
C ASP A 245 -20.17 10.34 18.72
N THR A 246 -20.96 9.72 17.83
CA THR A 246 -20.59 9.60 16.40
C THR A 246 -20.71 10.90 15.61
N THR A 247 -21.41 11.91 16.13
CA THR A 247 -21.61 13.22 15.45
C THR A 247 -20.55 14.25 15.86
N HIS A 248 -19.86 14.03 16.97
CA HIS A 248 -18.83 14.92 17.51
C HIS A 248 -17.39 14.40 17.36
N ALA A 249 -17.19 13.24 16.72
CA ALA A 249 -15.88 12.67 16.39
C ALA A 249 -15.51 12.93 14.92
#